data_AF-A0A167Q3D8-F1
#
_entry.id   AF-A0A167Q3D8-F1
#
_cell.length_a   1.000
_cell.length_b   1.000
_cell.length_c   1.000
_cell.angle_alpha   90.00
_cell.angle_beta   90.00
_cell.angle_gamma   90.00
#
_symmetry.space_group_name_H-M   'P 1'
#
loop_
_entity.id
_entity.type
_entity.pdbx_description
1 polymer ?
#
loop_
_entity_poly.entity_id
_entity_poly.type
_entity_poly.pdbx_seq_one_letter_code
_entity_poly.pdbx_strand_id
1 'polypeptide(L)'
;EWGYVFRKNSKNIYYDGHEREDAIAYHQKWAKRMMVYKKKMATFSENEETIVLPVLRSNEIEHVLVTHNELTFYANDGKDTMWLMEVENPIRKKGPGMSLMISGFKCVCHRTMAGGAWLSQEVFRPGADIDGYWMSADMLKQLKNNVIPLFELIHPGCKAVFSFDQSTNHKAYGQNALISSKM
;
A
#
# COMPACT_ATOMS: atom_id res chain seq x y z
N GLU A 1 -40.64 -15.47 -15.00
CA GLU A 1 -39.50 -14.72 -14.42
C GLU A 1 -39.48 -14.95 -12.91
N TRP A 2 -38.30 -15.07 -12.29
CA TRP A 2 -38.16 -15.52 -10.89
C TRP A 2 -38.26 -14.37 -9.85
N GLY A 3 -38.60 -13.15 -10.26
CA GLY A 3 -38.86 -12.03 -9.34
C GLY A 3 -37.63 -11.40 -8.65
N TYR A 4 -36.42 -11.93 -8.88
CA TYR A 4 -35.18 -11.39 -8.33
C TYR A 4 -34.61 -10.27 -9.20
N VAL A 5 -34.22 -9.16 -8.58
CA VAL A 5 -33.55 -8.05 -9.26
C VAL A 5 -32.19 -7.80 -8.63
N PHE A 6 -31.15 -7.71 -9.46
CA PHE A 6 -29.81 -7.33 -9.01
C PHE A 6 -29.77 -5.81 -8.82
N ARG A 7 -29.71 -5.34 -7.57
CA ARG A 7 -29.67 -3.91 -7.26
C ARG A 7 -28.46 -3.56 -6.41
N LYS A 8 -27.87 -2.39 -6.67
CA LYS A 8 -26.76 -1.81 -5.93
C LYS A 8 -27.27 -0.67 -5.06
N ASN A 9 -26.77 -0.58 -3.83
CA ASN A 9 -26.96 0.61 -3.03
C ASN A 9 -25.97 1.69 -3.54
N SER A 10 -26.44 2.72 -4.25
CA SER A 10 -25.58 3.72 -4.88
C SER A 10 -25.16 4.81 -3.90
N LYS A 11 -23.86 4.95 -3.67
CA LYS A 11 -23.25 6.18 -3.12
C LYS A 11 -22.86 7.09 -4.31
N ASN A 12 -22.95 8.39 -4.10
CA ASN A 12 -22.63 9.42 -5.10
C ASN A 12 -21.23 9.28 -5.70
N ILE A 13 -21.03 9.87 -6.88
CA ILE A 13 -19.75 9.90 -7.60
C ILE A 13 -18.76 10.77 -6.80
N TYR A 14 -17.61 10.18 -6.45
CA TYR A 14 -16.47 10.87 -5.85
C TYR A 14 -15.46 11.22 -6.93
N TYR A 15 -15.06 12.48 -7.00
CA TYR A 15 -14.02 12.96 -7.91
C TYR A 15 -12.69 13.02 -7.15
N ASP A 16 -11.77 12.13 -7.47
CA ASP A 16 -10.48 11.93 -6.79
C ASP A 16 -9.46 13.07 -7.02
N GLY A 17 -9.77 14.04 -7.90
CA GLY A 17 -8.89 15.19 -8.15
C GLY A 17 -7.53 14.82 -8.78
N HIS A 18 -7.41 13.60 -9.32
CA HIS A 18 -6.21 13.12 -10.02
C HIS A 18 -5.84 13.98 -11.25
N GLU A 19 -6.85 14.65 -11.82
CA GLU A 19 -6.72 15.48 -13.03
C GLU A 19 -6.27 16.91 -12.75
N ARG A 20 -6.00 17.30 -11.49
CA ARG A 20 -5.48 18.64 -11.19
C ARG A 20 -4.10 18.83 -11.81
N GLU A 21 -3.85 20.02 -12.35
CA GLU A 21 -2.62 20.34 -13.09
C GLU A 21 -1.35 20.10 -12.26
N ASP A 22 -1.39 20.43 -10.97
CA ASP A 22 -0.29 20.23 -10.03
C ASP A 22 0.02 18.74 -9.81
N ALA A 23 -1.02 17.90 -9.68
CA ALA A 23 -0.89 16.45 -9.55
C ALA A 23 -0.28 15.83 -10.82
N ILE A 24 -0.77 16.23 -12.00
CA ILE A 24 -0.23 15.77 -13.30
C ILE A 24 1.24 16.16 -13.44
N ALA A 25 1.58 17.42 -13.15
CA ALA A 25 2.96 17.91 -13.23
C ALA A 25 3.89 17.16 -12.26
N TYR A 26 3.42 16.84 -11.06
CA TYR A 26 4.16 16.02 -10.10
C TYR A 26 4.37 14.59 -10.62
N HIS A 27 3.33 13.94 -11.12
CA HIS A 27 3.41 12.58 -11.66
C HIS A 27 4.38 12.48 -12.83
N GLN A 28 4.41 13.46 -13.73
CA GLN A 28 5.39 13.49 -14.83
C GLN A 28 6.83 13.57 -14.30
N LYS A 29 7.10 14.40 -13.29
CA LYS A 29 8.43 14.50 -12.66
C LYS A 29 8.80 13.21 -11.93
N TRP A 30 7.86 12.59 -11.23
CA TRP A 30 8.05 11.31 -10.56
C TRP A 30 8.35 10.20 -11.56
N ALA A 31 7.57 10.08 -12.64
CA ALA A 31 7.76 9.07 -13.68
C ALA A 31 9.14 9.17 -14.32
N LYS A 32 9.60 10.38 -14.65
CA LYS A 32 10.96 10.61 -15.17
C LYS A 32 12.05 10.09 -14.22
N ARG A 33 11.92 10.32 -12.91
CA ARG A 33 12.85 9.79 -11.90
C ARG A 33 12.80 8.27 -11.82
N MET A 34 11.59 7.69 -11.82
CA MET A 34 11.40 6.24 -11.77
C MET A 34 12.00 5.52 -12.97
N MET A 35 11.95 6.12 -14.17
CA MET A 35 12.59 5.53 -15.36
C MET A 35 14.12 5.42 -15.23
N VAL A 36 14.77 6.26 -14.41
CA VAL A 36 16.20 6.13 -14.13
C VAL A 36 16.47 4.90 -13.27
N TYR A 37 15.67 4.68 -12.23
CA TYR A 37 15.80 3.51 -11.36
C TYR A 37 15.41 2.22 -12.08
N LYS A 38 14.36 2.26 -12.92
CA LYS A 38 13.86 1.11 -13.69
C LYS A 38 14.95 0.45 -14.55
N LYS A 39 15.90 1.23 -15.09
CA LYS A 39 17.05 0.70 -15.86
C LYS A 39 17.95 -0.25 -15.07
N LYS A 40 17.92 -0.16 -13.74
CA LYS A 40 18.74 -0.95 -12.81
C LYS A 40 17.92 -2.01 -12.09
N MET A 41 16.64 -2.17 -12.42
CA MET A 41 15.74 -3.16 -11.83
C MET A 41 15.61 -4.35 -12.76
N ALA A 42 15.43 -5.54 -12.18
CA ALA A 42 14.97 -6.69 -12.94
C ALA A 42 13.61 -6.40 -13.57
N THR A 43 13.43 -6.87 -14.79
CA THR A 43 12.18 -6.76 -15.56
C THR A 43 11.70 -8.15 -15.93
N PHE A 44 10.53 -8.24 -16.54
CA PHE A 44 10.03 -9.50 -17.09
C PHE A 44 10.13 -9.49 -18.60
N SER A 45 10.24 -10.67 -19.20
CA SER A 45 10.10 -10.85 -20.65
C SER A 45 8.74 -10.34 -21.14
N GLU A 46 8.59 -10.15 -22.44
CA GLU A 46 7.35 -9.62 -23.05
C GLU A 46 6.11 -10.46 -22.73
N ASN A 47 6.29 -11.76 -22.51
CA ASN A 47 5.25 -12.70 -22.09
C ASN A 47 5.14 -12.88 -20.57
N GLU A 48 5.90 -12.12 -19.77
CA GLU A 48 5.98 -12.16 -18.30
C GLU A 48 6.41 -13.50 -17.67
N GLU A 49 6.94 -14.43 -18.47
CA GLU A 49 7.31 -15.78 -18.00
C GLU A 49 8.70 -15.86 -17.37
N THR A 50 9.61 -14.97 -17.76
CA THR A 50 11.02 -15.02 -17.31
C THR A 50 11.51 -13.69 -16.79
N ILE A 51 12.43 -13.74 -15.83
CA ILE A 51 13.06 -12.55 -15.24
C ILE A 51 14.27 -12.16 -16.10
N VAL A 52 14.27 -10.93 -16.59
CA VAL A 52 15.37 -10.32 -17.34
C VAL A 52 16.15 -9.40 -16.40
N LEU A 53 17.38 -9.80 -16.11
CA LEU A 53 18.29 -9.03 -15.26
C LEU A 53 18.77 -7.75 -15.97
N PRO A 54 18.99 -6.65 -15.22
CA PRO A 54 19.47 -5.41 -15.81
C PRO A 54 20.94 -5.54 -16.26
N VAL A 55 21.28 -4.91 -17.38
CA VAL A 55 22.67 -4.77 -17.81
C VAL A 55 23.33 -3.66 -16.99
N LEU A 56 24.10 -4.05 -15.97
CA LEU A 56 24.77 -3.13 -15.06
C LEU A 56 26.23 -2.92 -15.47
N ARG A 57 26.74 -1.70 -15.32
CA ARG A 57 28.19 -1.43 -15.41
C ARG A 57 28.89 -1.94 -14.15
N SER A 58 30.22 -2.12 -14.21
CA SER A 58 31.01 -2.68 -13.09
C SER A 58 30.87 -1.96 -11.74
N ASN A 59 30.38 -0.72 -11.72
CA ASN A 59 30.18 0.09 -10.50
C ASN A 59 28.69 0.28 -10.15
N GLU A 60 27.77 -0.36 -10.87
CA GLU A 60 26.34 -0.21 -10.67
C GLU A 60 25.76 -1.38 -9.88
N ILE A 61 24.84 -1.02 -8.98
CA ILE A 61 24.18 -1.96 -8.08
C ILE A 61 22.75 -2.20 -8.58
N GLU A 62 22.30 -3.45 -8.52
CA GLU A 62 20.92 -3.80 -8.81
C GLU A 62 19.96 -3.07 -7.87
N HIS A 63 18.89 -2.52 -8.42
CA HIS A 63 17.83 -1.87 -7.65
C HIS A 63 16.63 -2.81 -7.53
N VAL A 64 16.02 -2.86 -6.35
CA VAL A 64 14.81 -3.63 -6.11
C VAL A 64 13.70 -2.66 -5.68
N LEU A 65 12.61 -2.64 -6.44
CA LEU A 65 11.43 -1.86 -6.08
C LEU A 65 10.70 -2.53 -4.92
N VAL A 66 10.51 -1.77 -3.84
CA VAL A 66 9.71 -2.17 -2.69
C VAL A 66 8.52 -1.22 -2.58
N THR A 67 7.32 -1.73 -2.76
CA THR A 67 6.07 -0.97 -2.63
C THR A 67 5.45 -1.20 -1.26
N HIS A 68 4.92 -0.15 -0.66
CA HIS A 68 4.19 -0.20 0.61
C HIS A 68 2.75 0.26 0.43
N ASN A 69 1.83 -0.38 1.17
CA ASN A 69 0.49 0.14 1.35
C ASN A 69 -0.11 -0.35 2.68
N GLU A 70 -1.14 0.35 3.13
CA GLU A 70 -1.97 0.03 4.30
C GLU A 70 -3.37 -0.34 3.82
N LEU A 71 -3.93 -1.42 4.35
CA LEU A 71 -5.30 -1.85 4.03
C LEU A 71 -6.06 -2.19 5.30
N THR A 72 -7.28 -1.68 5.40
CA THR A 72 -8.17 -1.93 6.54
C THR A 72 -9.35 -2.78 6.09
N PHE A 73 -9.60 -3.85 6.82
CA PHE A 73 -10.75 -4.74 6.68
C PHE A 73 -11.71 -4.49 7.83
N TYR A 74 -13.00 -4.55 7.58
CA TYR A 74 -14.02 -4.41 8.62
C TYR A 74 -14.85 -5.70 8.77
N ALA A 75 -15.25 -6.01 10.00
CA ALA A 75 -15.99 -7.23 10.33
C ALA A 75 -17.36 -7.32 9.62
N ASN A 76 -17.96 -6.18 9.29
CA ASN A 76 -19.23 -6.12 8.56
C ASN A 76 -19.05 -5.74 7.08
N ASP A 77 -17.82 -5.82 6.54
CA ASP A 77 -17.61 -5.71 5.09
C ASP A 77 -18.37 -6.84 4.38
N GLY A 78 -19.29 -6.47 3.49
CA GLY A 78 -20.16 -7.41 2.79
C GLY A 78 -20.50 -6.90 1.41
N LYS A 79 -21.06 -7.77 0.56
CA LYS A 79 -21.44 -7.38 -0.80
C LYS A 79 -22.53 -6.31 -0.77
N ASP A 80 -22.27 -5.16 -1.37
CA ASP A 80 -23.25 -4.06 -1.54
C ASP A 80 -24.29 -4.33 -2.63
N THR A 81 -24.10 -5.40 -3.38
CA THR A 81 -25.01 -5.88 -4.43
C THR A 81 -25.43 -7.30 -4.14
N MET A 82 -26.74 -7.55 -4.20
CA MET A 82 -27.34 -8.85 -3.94
C MET A 82 -28.58 -9.02 -4.83
N TRP A 83 -28.89 -10.27 -5.17
CA TRP A 83 -30.15 -10.64 -5.80
C TRP A 83 -31.22 -10.66 -4.71
N LEU A 84 -32.19 -9.77 -4.80
CA LEU A 84 -33.29 -9.65 -3.84
C LEU A 84 -34.61 -9.68 -4.58
N MET A 85 -35.63 -10.28 -3.96
CA MET A 85 -37.01 -10.07 -4.41
C MET A 85 -37.48 -8.66 -4.04
N GLU A 86 -38.49 -8.14 -4.75
CA GLU A 86 -38.93 -6.74 -4.62
C GLU A 86 -39.37 -6.34 -3.20
N VAL A 87 -39.84 -7.29 -2.40
CA VAL A 87 -40.27 -7.11 -1.00
C VAL A 87 -39.19 -7.44 0.04
N GLU A 88 -38.06 -8.01 -0.37
CA GLU A 88 -36.99 -8.40 0.56
C GLU A 88 -36.05 -7.22 0.84
N ASN A 89 -35.96 -6.85 2.12
CA ASN A 89 -35.01 -5.85 2.61
C ASN A 89 -34.21 -6.42 3.78
N PRO A 90 -33.13 -7.18 3.53
CA PRO A 90 -32.31 -7.74 4.61
C PRO A 90 -31.65 -6.61 5.41
N ILE A 91 -31.94 -6.57 6.72
CA ILE A 91 -31.36 -5.60 7.65
C ILE A 91 -29.88 -5.94 7.87
N ARG A 92 -29.00 -4.97 7.59
CA ARG A 92 -27.57 -5.10 7.86
C ARG A 92 -27.24 -4.64 9.27
N LYS A 93 -26.19 -5.21 9.86
CA LYS A 93 -25.61 -4.67 11.10
C LYS A 93 -25.23 -3.21 10.88
N LYS A 94 -25.53 -2.37 11.86
CA LYS A 94 -25.23 -0.93 11.80
C LYS A 94 -23.72 -0.72 11.90
N GLY A 95 -23.16 0.01 10.94
CA GLY A 95 -21.75 0.39 10.92
C GLY A 95 -20.81 -0.73 10.45
N PRO A 96 -19.53 -0.41 10.23
CA PRO A 96 -18.54 -1.33 9.68
C PRO A 96 -18.12 -2.43 10.69
N GLY A 97 -18.34 -2.24 11.98
CA GLY A 97 -17.90 -3.17 13.02
C GLY A 97 -16.40 -3.03 13.31
N MET A 98 -15.79 -4.08 13.89
CA MET A 98 -14.37 -4.07 14.27
C MET A 98 -13.47 -4.05 13.02
N SER A 99 -12.43 -3.22 13.04
CA SER A 99 -11.45 -3.11 11.96
C SER A 99 -10.19 -3.91 12.24
N LEU A 100 -9.57 -4.41 11.18
CA LEU A 100 -8.23 -5.00 11.16
C LEU A 100 -7.42 -4.30 10.07
N MET A 101 -6.35 -3.62 10.46
CA MET A 101 -5.45 -2.97 9.52
C MET A 101 -4.21 -3.85 9.29
N ILE A 102 -3.80 -3.96 8.04
CA ILE A 102 -2.56 -4.64 7.65
C ILE A 102 -1.69 -3.62 6.92
N SER A 103 -0.50 -3.37 7.47
CA SER A 103 0.56 -2.61 6.81
C SER A 103 1.57 -3.58 6.22
N GLY A 104 1.87 -3.49 4.92
CA GLY A 104 2.72 -4.48 4.27
C GLY A 104 3.67 -3.91 3.22
N PHE A 105 4.88 -4.44 3.18
CA PHE A 105 5.87 -4.13 2.14
C PHE A 105 6.05 -5.31 1.19
N LYS A 106 5.98 -5.01 -0.10
CA LYS A 106 6.06 -6.01 -1.16
C LYS A 106 7.17 -5.69 -2.13
N CYS A 107 7.84 -6.71 -2.64
CA CYS A 107 8.75 -6.58 -3.77
C CYS A 107 8.34 -7.57 -4.87
N VAL A 108 8.73 -7.25 -6.10
CA VAL A 108 8.30 -7.98 -7.30
C VAL A 108 8.70 -9.46 -7.25
N CYS A 109 9.90 -9.76 -6.75
CA CYS A 109 10.45 -11.11 -6.70
C CYS A 109 9.91 -12.00 -5.57
N HIS A 110 9.48 -11.42 -4.43
CA HIS A 110 9.04 -12.19 -3.27
C HIS A 110 7.55 -12.02 -2.91
N ARG A 111 6.81 -11.17 -3.64
CA ARG A 111 5.47 -10.70 -3.22
C ARG A 111 5.56 -10.02 -1.87
N THR A 112 5.07 -10.63 -0.79
CA THR A 112 5.32 -10.14 0.56
C THR A 112 6.72 -10.58 0.97
N MET A 113 7.59 -9.63 1.32
CA MET A 113 8.95 -9.95 1.73
C MET A 113 8.92 -10.80 3.00
N ALA A 114 9.65 -11.92 2.97
CA ALA A 114 9.70 -12.88 4.06
C ALA A 114 11.09 -13.53 4.15
N GLY A 115 11.54 -13.81 5.38
CA GLY A 115 12.80 -14.47 5.68
C GLY A 115 12.57 -15.51 6.79
N GLY A 116 12.29 -16.75 6.40
CA GLY A 116 11.82 -17.76 7.36
C GLY A 116 10.45 -17.38 7.93
N ALA A 117 10.35 -17.28 9.26
CA ALA A 117 9.13 -16.84 9.95
C ALA A 117 8.96 -15.30 9.99
N TRP A 118 9.97 -14.54 9.55
CA TRP A 118 9.93 -13.07 9.56
C TRP A 118 9.16 -12.55 8.36
N LEU A 119 8.13 -11.72 8.59
CA LEU A 119 7.32 -11.08 7.57
C LEU A 119 7.47 -9.55 7.60
N SER A 120 7.45 -8.93 6.42
CA SER A 120 7.38 -7.47 6.27
C SER A 120 5.99 -6.88 6.53
N GLN A 121 5.05 -7.69 7.01
CA GLN A 121 3.67 -7.30 7.32
C GLN A 121 3.50 -7.10 8.82
N GLU A 122 2.74 -6.09 9.17
CA GLU A 122 2.27 -5.84 10.53
C GLU A 122 0.75 -5.81 10.55
N VAL A 123 0.19 -6.50 11.53
CA VAL A 123 -1.24 -6.51 11.80
C VAL A 123 -1.48 -5.56 12.96
N PHE A 124 -2.40 -4.63 12.75
CA PHE A 124 -2.78 -3.60 13.71
C PHE A 124 -4.29 -3.65 13.92
N ARG A 125 -4.76 -3.46 15.16
CA ARG A 125 -6.19 -3.44 15.49
C ARG A 125 -6.62 -2.03 15.91
N PRO A 126 -7.10 -1.22 14.95
CA PRO A 126 -7.51 0.14 15.25
C PRO A 126 -8.63 0.19 16.29
N GLY A 127 -8.49 1.10 17.25
CA GLY A 127 -9.48 1.36 18.29
C GLY A 127 -8.84 2.00 19.51
N ALA A 128 -9.47 3.06 20.05
CA ALA A 128 -8.94 3.80 21.20
C ALA A 128 -8.68 2.90 22.42
N ASP A 129 -9.51 1.87 22.62
CA ASP A 129 -9.41 0.89 23.71
C ASP A 129 -8.65 -0.40 23.31
N ILE A 130 -7.99 -0.42 22.15
CA ILE A 130 -7.19 -1.55 21.65
C ILE A 130 -5.77 -1.08 21.33
N ASP A 131 -5.37 -1.01 20.06
CA ASP A 131 -4.00 -0.62 19.67
C ASP A 131 -3.90 0.89 19.35
N GLY A 132 -5.01 1.63 19.43
CA GLY A 132 -5.08 3.06 19.15
C GLY A 132 -5.23 3.37 17.66
N TYR A 133 -4.49 4.36 17.18
CA TYR A 133 -4.47 4.80 15.78
C TYR A 133 -3.08 4.58 15.19
N TRP A 134 -3.03 4.09 13.96
CA TRP A 134 -1.76 3.91 13.25
C TRP A 134 -1.16 5.27 12.88
N MET A 135 0.03 5.56 13.40
CA MET A 135 0.72 6.82 13.19
C MET A 135 1.99 6.65 12.37
N SER A 136 2.54 7.77 11.90
CA SER A 136 3.83 7.80 11.18
C SER A 136 4.98 7.17 11.97
N ALA A 137 4.92 7.21 13.31
CA ALA A 137 5.89 6.56 14.19
C ALA A 137 5.85 5.04 14.08
N ASP A 138 4.67 4.44 13.95
CA ASP A 138 4.48 3.00 13.80
C ASP A 138 5.02 2.53 12.44
N MET A 139 4.70 3.26 11.36
CA MET A 139 5.26 3.00 10.04
C MET A 139 6.79 3.13 10.02
N LEU A 140 7.35 4.15 10.67
CA LEU A 140 8.80 4.33 10.77
C LEU A 140 9.45 3.17 11.54
N LYS A 141 8.80 2.70 12.61
CA LYS A 141 9.25 1.56 13.41
C LYS A 141 9.25 0.28 12.58
N GLN A 142 8.16 0.00 11.86
CA GLN A 142 8.07 -1.12 10.92
C GLN A 142 9.17 -1.03 9.86
N LEU A 143 9.34 0.13 9.22
CA LEU A 143 10.32 0.32 8.17
C LEU A 143 11.75 0.06 8.67
N LYS A 144 12.14 0.68 9.80
CA LYS A 144 13.50 0.62 10.32
C LYS A 144 13.85 -0.70 10.97
N ASN A 145 12.95 -1.24 11.79
CA ASN A 145 13.25 -2.37 12.65
C ASN A 145 12.92 -3.70 12.00
N ASN A 146 11.97 -3.72 11.05
CA ASN A 146 11.51 -4.93 10.39
C ASN A 146 11.98 -4.96 8.93
N VAL A 147 11.56 -3.97 8.13
CA VAL A 147 11.63 -4.05 6.67
C VAL A 147 13.04 -3.88 6.11
N ILE A 148 13.81 -2.89 6.58
CA ILE A 148 15.18 -2.67 6.09
C ILE A 148 16.09 -3.86 6.41
N PRO A 149 16.15 -4.39 7.66
CA PRO A 149 16.94 -5.59 7.96
C PRO A 149 16.52 -6.80 7.14
N LEU A 150 15.20 -7.00 6.97
CA LEU A 150 14.70 -8.10 6.16
C LEU A 150 15.09 -7.95 4.69
N PHE A 151 15.05 -6.73 4.14
CA PHE A 151 15.51 -6.46 2.78
C PHE A 151 16.99 -6.79 2.62
N GLU A 152 17.85 -6.33 3.54
CA GLU A 152 19.30 -6.60 3.49
C GLU A 152 19.61 -8.10 3.54
N LEU A 153 18.81 -8.87 4.29
CA LEU A 153 18.92 -10.33 4.38
C LEU A 153 18.57 -11.04 3.07
N ILE A 154 17.43 -10.69 2.45
CA ILE A 154 16.92 -11.40 1.26
C ILE A 154 17.46 -10.83 -0.07
N HIS A 155 18.07 -9.65 -0.04
CA HIS A 155 18.64 -8.97 -1.20
C HIS A 155 20.09 -8.48 -0.94
N PRO A 156 21.03 -9.39 -0.65
CA PRO A 156 22.40 -9.02 -0.36
C PRO A 156 23.03 -8.29 -1.55
N GLY A 157 23.69 -7.16 -1.27
CA GLY A 157 24.36 -6.36 -2.29
C GLY A 157 23.44 -5.58 -3.23
N CYS A 158 22.12 -5.57 -3.00
CA CYS A 158 21.17 -4.78 -3.79
C CYS A 158 20.81 -3.46 -3.10
N LYS A 159 20.21 -2.54 -3.86
CA LYS A 159 19.69 -1.27 -3.34
C LYS A 159 18.17 -1.22 -3.38
N ALA A 160 17.54 -1.00 -2.23
CA ALA A 160 16.09 -0.80 -2.17
C ALA A 160 15.68 0.55 -2.77
N VAL A 161 14.61 0.55 -3.56
CA VAL A 161 13.86 1.74 -3.96
C VAL A 161 12.47 1.63 -3.35
N PHE A 162 12.24 2.34 -2.24
CA PHE A 162 10.94 2.34 -1.58
C PHE A 162 9.98 3.30 -2.27
N SER A 163 8.78 2.81 -2.56
CA SER A 163 7.67 3.59 -3.10
C SER A 163 6.51 3.58 -2.12
N PHE A 164 6.11 4.78 -1.69
CA PHE A 164 4.99 5.03 -0.80
C PHE A 164 3.93 5.86 -1.52
N ASP A 165 2.69 5.81 -1.04
CA ASP A 165 1.67 6.75 -1.46
C ASP A 165 1.94 8.16 -0.87
N GLN A 166 1.05 9.11 -1.13
CA GLN A 166 1.17 10.48 -0.66
C GLN A 166 0.32 10.76 0.59
N SER A 167 0.01 9.73 1.39
CA SER A 167 -0.73 9.90 2.63
C SER A 167 -0.05 10.89 3.59
N THR A 168 -0.85 11.54 4.41
CA THR A 168 -0.36 12.51 5.40
C THR A 168 0.59 11.87 6.41
N ASN A 169 0.41 10.58 6.70
CA ASN A 169 1.31 9.80 7.57
C ASN A 169 2.73 9.71 7.01
N HIS A 170 2.91 9.56 5.70
CA HIS A 170 4.25 9.55 5.09
C HIS A 170 4.88 10.95 4.95
N LYS A 171 4.07 12.00 5.10
CA LYS A 171 4.52 13.41 5.07
C LYS A 171 4.73 14.00 6.45
N ALA A 172 4.63 13.18 7.50
CA ALA A 172 4.83 13.66 8.86
C ALA A 172 6.25 14.22 9.04
N TYR A 173 6.34 15.39 9.67
CA TYR A 173 7.62 15.94 10.09
C TYR A 173 8.26 15.04 11.17
N GLY A 174 9.59 15.06 11.23
CA GLY A 174 10.32 14.37 12.29
C GLY A 174 9.90 14.88 13.68
N GLN A 175 10.03 14.02 14.70
CA GLN A 175 9.64 14.38 16.08
C GLN A 175 10.35 15.63 16.60
N ASN A 176 11.57 15.91 16.11
CA ASN A 176 12.37 17.07 16.50
C ASN A 176 12.17 18.28 15.57
N ALA A 177 11.21 18.23 14.64
CA ALA A 177 10.95 19.35 13.75
C ALA A 177 10.20 20.47 14.49
N LEU A 178 10.66 21.70 14.30
CA LEU A 178 9.94 22.89 14.74
C LEU A 178 8.68 23.08 13.88
N ILE A 179 7.51 22.87 14.47
CA ILE A 179 6.22 23.05 13.82
C ILE A 179 5.55 24.28 14.43
N SER A 180 5.55 25.40 13.69
CA SER A 180 5.02 26.68 14.16
C SER A 180 3.56 26.62 14.63
N SER A 181 2.75 25.69 14.11
CA SER A 181 1.34 25.51 14.52
C SER A 181 1.15 24.66 15.77
N LYS A 182 2.24 24.09 16.31
CA LYS A 182 2.26 23.32 17.57
C LYS A 182 3.10 24.00 18.66
N MET A 183 3.59 25.22 18.38
CA MET A 183 4.07 26.15 19.41
C MET A 183 2.87 26.82 20.08
#